data_AF-A0A316QG60-F1
#
_entry.id   AF-A0A316QG60-F1
#
_cell.length_a   1.000
_cell.length_b   1.000
_cell.length_c   1.000
_cell.angle_alpha   90.00
_cell.angle_beta   90.00
_cell.angle_gamma   90.00
#
_symmetry.space_group_name_H-M   'P 1'
#
loop_
_entity.id
_entity.type
_entity.pdbx_description
1 polymer ?
#
loop_
_entity_poly.entity_id
_entity_poly.type
_entity_poly.pdbx_seq_one_letter_code
_entity_poly.pdbx_strand_id
1 'polypeptide(L)'
;MARELLSVKLGELDREFEKLRSRIHLGEEASREEIEREIAQLRRDCASNELNLRSKLSLSRAETVSRLSKTYGRVEQIIKDAKEEISFPASAEEWTKSLSAEEKALLAEYALDFAVQAANRALLISLEAINDALELQEKEEE
;
A
#
# COMPACT_ATOMS: atom_id res chain seq x y z
N MET A 1 12.82 12.82 18.23
CA MET A 1 11.74 13.18 17.28
C MET A 1 11.67 12.28 16.05
N ALA A 2 12.62 12.30 15.09
CA ALA A 2 12.51 11.48 13.86
C ALA A 2 12.47 9.97 14.15
N ARG A 3 13.34 9.48 15.04
CA ARG A 3 13.38 8.07 15.48
C ARG A 3 12.08 7.60 16.15
N GLU A 4 11.48 8.44 16.99
CA GLU A 4 10.23 8.10 17.71
C GLU A 4 9.04 8.05 16.74
N LEU A 5 8.97 8.99 15.79
CA LEU A 5 7.91 9.01 14.77
C LEU A 5 8.02 7.81 13.82
N LEU A 6 9.25 7.44 13.42
CA LEU A 6 9.50 6.25 12.60
C LEU A 6 9.14 4.96 13.35
N SER A 7 9.45 4.86 14.65
CA SER A 7 9.07 3.69 15.46
C SER A 7 7.55 3.49 15.54
N VAL A 8 6.78 4.57 15.72
CA VAL A 8 5.31 4.49 15.68
C VAL A 8 4.81 4.03 14.32
N LYS A 9 5.39 4.55 13.22
CA LYS A 9 5.01 4.17 11.86
C LYS A 9 5.36 2.72 11.52
N LEU A 10 6.48 2.21 12.00
CA LEU A 10 6.84 0.79 11.87
C LEU A 10 5.83 -0.10 12.62
N GLY A 11 5.45 0.27 13.85
CA GLY A 11 4.43 -0.49 14.59
C GLY A 11 3.03 -0.44 13.96
N GLU A 12 2.68 0.63 13.23
CA GLU A 12 1.49 0.65 12.37
C GLU A 12 1.63 -0.31 11.19
N LEU A 13 2.78 -0.32 10.51
CA LEU A 13 3.05 -1.17 9.36
C LEU A 13 3.05 -2.66 9.73
N ASP A 14 3.66 -3.03 10.85
CA ASP A 14 3.68 -4.42 11.35
C ASP A 14 2.26 -4.93 11.59
N ARG A 15 1.40 -4.12 12.23
CA ARG A 15 -0.01 -4.48 12.46
C ARG A 15 -0.79 -4.68 11.16
N GLU A 16 -0.54 -3.85 10.14
CA GLU A 16 -1.19 -4.02 8.84
C GLU A 16 -0.69 -5.29 8.12
N PHE A 17 0.60 -5.63 8.21
CA PHE A 17 1.13 -6.89 7.66
C PHE A 17 0.60 -8.12 8.40
N GLU A 18 0.49 -8.06 9.73
CA GLU A 18 -0.13 -9.13 10.52
C GLU A 18 -1.60 -9.32 10.12
N LYS A 19 -2.34 -8.21 9.97
CA LYS A 19 -3.73 -8.23 9.50
C LYS A 19 -3.82 -8.83 8.10
N LEU A 20 -2.99 -8.40 7.16
CA LEU A 20 -2.94 -8.95 5.79
C LEU A 20 -2.71 -10.46 5.82
N ARG A 21 -1.68 -10.93 6.54
CA ARG A 21 -1.35 -12.35 6.66
C ARG A 21 -2.51 -13.15 7.25
N SER A 22 -3.10 -12.66 8.34
CA SER A 22 -4.22 -13.35 9.00
C SER A 22 -5.43 -13.51 8.09
N ARG A 23 -5.75 -12.49 7.27
CA ARG A 23 -6.91 -12.52 6.37
C ARG A 23 -6.71 -13.44 5.18
N ILE A 24 -5.50 -13.50 4.62
CA ILE A 24 -5.17 -14.46 3.56
C ILE A 24 -5.34 -15.89 4.07
N HIS A 25 -4.81 -16.19 5.26
CA HIS A 25 -4.90 -17.53 5.84
C HIS A 25 -6.35 -17.92 6.20
N LEU A 26 -7.12 -17.01 6.82
CA LEU A 26 -8.54 -17.23 7.08
C LEU A 26 -9.33 -17.48 5.79
N GLY A 27 -8.90 -16.87 4.67
CA GLY A 27 -9.51 -17.09 3.38
C GLY A 27 -9.30 -18.48 2.79
N GLU A 28 -8.30 -19.24 3.24
CA GLU A 28 -8.03 -20.61 2.76
C GLU A 28 -9.07 -21.62 3.30
N GLU A 29 -9.64 -21.36 4.47
CA GLU A 29 -10.61 -22.23 5.15
C GLU A 29 -12.06 -21.72 5.07
N ALA A 30 -12.25 -20.49 4.55
CA ALA A 30 -13.55 -19.82 4.49
C ALA A 30 -14.46 -20.35 3.37
N SER A 31 -15.77 -20.31 3.62
CA SER A 31 -16.78 -20.54 2.57
C SER A 31 -16.77 -19.42 1.52
N ARG A 32 -17.33 -19.71 0.34
CA ARG A 32 -17.40 -18.72 -0.74
C ARG A 32 -18.17 -17.46 -0.33
N GLU A 33 -19.25 -17.60 0.43
CA GLU A 33 -20.06 -16.49 0.92
C GLU A 33 -19.33 -15.63 1.96
N GLU A 34 -18.39 -16.22 2.71
CA GLU A 34 -17.51 -15.49 3.62
C GLU A 34 -16.45 -14.70 2.83
N ILE A 35 -15.84 -15.30 1.82
CA ILE A 35 -14.89 -14.64 0.92
C ILE A 35 -15.53 -13.47 0.18
N GLU A 36 -16.74 -13.63 -0.37
CA GLU A 36 -17.42 -12.54 -1.10
C GLU A 36 -17.72 -11.34 -0.18
N ARG A 37 -18.14 -11.59 1.06
CA ARG A 37 -18.34 -10.54 2.07
C ARG A 37 -17.02 -9.84 2.44
N GLU A 38 -15.96 -10.63 2.62
CA GLU A 38 -14.64 -10.13 2.95
C GLU A 38 -14.04 -9.25 1.84
N ILE A 39 -14.18 -9.67 0.58
CA ILE A 39 -13.78 -8.87 -0.60
C ILE A 39 -14.55 -7.54 -0.63
N ALA A 40 -15.86 -7.57 -0.38
CA ALA A 40 -16.67 -6.36 -0.38
C ALA A 40 -16.24 -5.38 0.72
N GLN A 41 -15.90 -5.89 1.91
CA GLN A 41 -15.36 -5.07 3.00
C GLN A 41 -13.97 -4.53 2.67
N LEU A 42 -13.07 -5.37 2.15
CA LEU A 42 -11.72 -4.98 1.71
C LEU A 42 -11.75 -3.83 0.70
N ARG A 43 -12.63 -3.91 -0.30
CA ARG A 43 -12.76 -2.85 -1.31
C ARG A 43 -13.12 -1.50 -0.68
N ARG A 44 -14.01 -1.50 0.32
CA ARG A 44 -14.39 -0.29 1.07
C ARG A 44 -13.24 0.23 1.92
N ASP A 45 -12.57 -0.65 2.65
CA ASP A 45 -11.43 -0.29 3.51
C ASP A 45 -10.29 0.31 2.67
N CYS A 46 -9.94 -0.31 1.55
CA CYS A 46 -8.91 0.19 0.64
C CYS A 46 -9.25 1.58 0.11
N ALA A 47 -10.48 1.79 -0.39
CA ALA A 47 -10.91 3.09 -0.89
C ALA A 47 -10.89 4.16 0.21
N SER A 48 -11.29 3.80 1.44
CA SER A 48 -11.26 4.73 2.57
C SER A 48 -9.82 5.10 2.98
N ASN A 49 -8.93 4.11 3.04
CA ASN A 49 -7.53 4.30 3.40
C ASN A 49 -6.79 5.16 2.37
N GLU A 50 -7.04 4.95 1.08
CA GLU A 50 -6.47 5.74 -0.01
C GLU A 50 -6.90 7.21 0.09
N LEU A 51 -8.19 7.47 0.30
CA LEU A 51 -8.71 8.83 0.50
C LEU A 51 -8.11 9.50 1.75
N ASN A 52 -8.00 8.77 2.85
CA ASN A 52 -7.41 9.26 4.09
C ASN A 52 -5.92 9.61 3.89
N LEU A 53 -5.16 8.75 3.21
CA LEU A 53 -3.76 8.99 2.89
C LEU A 53 -3.60 10.23 2.00
N ARG A 54 -4.38 10.34 0.92
CA ARG A 54 -4.40 11.54 0.06
C ARG A 54 -4.71 12.81 0.86
N SER A 55 -5.71 12.76 1.74
CA SER A 55 -6.07 13.88 2.60
C SER A 55 -4.89 14.29 3.50
N LYS A 56 -4.27 13.33 4.20
CA LYS A 56 -3.09 13.57 5.06
C LYS A 56 -1.93 14.19 4.29
N LEU A 57 -1.63 13.67 3.09
CA LEU A 57 -0.55 14.19 2.25
C LEU A 57 -0.85 15.62 1.75
N SER A 58 -2.11 15.91 1.41
CA SER A 58 -2.54 17.23 0.93
C SER A 58 -2.48 18.33 2.01
N LEU A 59 -2.56 17.95 3.29
CA LEU A 59 -2.49 18.87 4.44
C LEU A 59 -1.05 19.20 4.86
N SER A 60 -0.05 18.50 4.30
CA SER A 60 1.35 18.76 4.62
C SER A 60 1.82 20.09 4.04
N ARG A 61 2.55 20.86 4.84
CA ARG A 61 3.16 22.13 4.43
C ARG A 61 4.50 21.96 3.70
N ALA A 62 5.06 20.75 3.69
CA ALA A 62 6.34 20.46 3.04
C ALA A 62 6.15 20.24 1.54
N GLU A 63 6.89 20.99 0.71
CA GLU A 63 6.82 20.89 -0.76
C GLU A 63 7.14 19.47 -1.25
N THR A 64 8.09 18.78 -0.62
CA THR A 64 8.45 17.39 -0.92
C THR A 64 7.28 16.44 -0.75
N VAL A 65 6.45 16.63 0.27
CA VAL A 65 5.24 15.82 0.53
C VAL A 65 4.13 16.14 -0.46
N SER A 66 4.00 17.40 -0.89
CA SER A 66 3.08 17.79 -1.97
C SER A 66 3.44 17.10 -3.30
N ARG A 67 4.73 17.06 -3.64
CA ARG A 67 5.22 16.33 -4.81
C ARG A 67 4.95 14.82 -4.68
N LEU A 68 5.22 14.25 -3.51
CA LEU A 68 4.92 12.84 -3.21
C LEU A 68 3.43 12.52 -3.41
N SER A 69 2.53 13.35 -2.90
CA SER A 69 1.08 13.22 -3.07
C SER A 69 0.66 13.16 -4.54
N LYS A 70 1.23 14.05 -5.37
CA LYS A 70 0.93 14.08 -6.81
C LYS A 70 1.43 12.82 -7.52
N THR A 71 2.61 12.33 -7.14
CA THR A 71 3.17 11.10 -7.71
C THR A 71 2.33 9.88 -7.35
N TYR A 72 1.92 9.72 -6.10
CA TYR A 72 1.01 8.64 -5.70
C TYR A 72 -0.31 8.69 -6.47
N GLY A 73 -0.89 9.89 -6.65
CA GLY A 73 -2.09 10.06 -7.46
C GLY A 73 -1.93 9.62 -8.92
N ARG A 74 -0.74 9.79 -9.51
CA ARG A 74 -0.44 9.29 -10.87
C ARG A 74 -0.31 7.77 -10.90
N VAL A 75 0.33 7.16 -9.90
CA VAL A 75 0.45 5.71 -9.81
C VAL A 75 -0.92 5.05 -9.67
N GLU A 76 -1.79 5.59 -8.82
CA GLU A 76 -3.17 5.12 -8.68
C GLU A 76 -3.94 5.20 -10.00
N GLN A 77 -3.77 6.30 -10.75
CA GLN A 77 -4.40 6.46 -12.06
C GLN A 77 -3.87 5.43 -13.07
N ILE A 78 -2.55 5.22 -13.14
CA ILE A 78 -1.94 4.21 -14.03
C ILE A 78 -2.46 2.80 -13.69
N ILE A 79 -2.58 2.46 -12.40
CA ILE A 79 -3.14 1.18 -11.96
C ILE A 79 -4.61 1.07 -12.39
N LYS A 80 -5.38 2.14 -12.27
CA LYS A 80 -6.77 2.17 -12.72
C LYS A 80 -6.88 1.99 -14.24
N ASP A 81 -6.08 2.72 -15.00
CA ASP A 81 -6.06 2.65 -16.47
C ASP A 81 -5.66 1.25 -16.94
N ALA A 82 -4.62 0.66 -16.35
CA ALA A 82 -4.19 -0.71 -16.66
C ALA A 82 -5.29 -1.75 -16.37
N LYS A 83 -6.07 -1.55 -15.30
CA LYS A 83 -7.24 -2.40 -15.02
C LYS A 83 -8.29 -2.23 -16.10
N GLU A 84 -8.60 -1.01 -16.51
CA GLU A 84 -9.60 -0.72 -17.54
C GLU A 84 -9.20 -1.26 -18.92
N GLU A 85 -7.92 -1.16 -19.30
CA GLU A 85 -7.37 -1.72 -20.55
C GLU A 85 -7.48 -3.25 -20.62
N ILE A 86 -7.21 -3.94 -19.51
CA ILE A 86 -7.36 -5.41 -19.42
C ILE A 86 -8.84 -5.82 -19.39
N SER A 87 -9.71 -4.94 -18.89
CA SER A 87 -11.12 -5.25 -18.70
C SER A 87 -11.97 -5.00 -19.95
N PHE A 88 -11.55 -4.14 -20.90
CA PHE A 88 -12.44 -3.72 -21.98
C PHE A 88 -12.76 -4.87 -22.98
N PRO A 89 -14.06 -5.14 -23.27
CA PRO A 89 -15.22 -4.22 -23.14
C PRO A 89 -16.09 -4.40 -21.90
N ALA A 90 -15.55 -4.91 -20.81
CA ALA A 90 -16.29 -5.47 -19.70
C ALA A 90 -15.93 -4.75 -18.37
N SER A 91 -16.89 -4.63 -17.47
CA SER A 91 -16.80 -3.87 -16.20
C SER A 91 -15.72 -4.42 -15.23
N ALA A 92 -15.42 -3.70 -14.13
CA ALA A 92 -14.49 -4.18 -13.10
C ALA A 92 -14.88 -5.54 -12.47
N GLU A 93 -16.16 -5.94 -12.57
CA GLU A 93 -16.68 -7.26 -12.18
C GLU A 93 -16.45 -8.34 -13.25
N GLU A 94 -16.21 -7.94 -14.50
CA GLU A 94 -15.83 -8.82 -15.61
C GLU A 94 -14.31 -8.95 -15.78
N TRP A 95 -13.50 -8.00 -15.28
CA TRP A 95 -12.03 -8.17 -15.15
C TRP A 95 -11.66 -9.48 -14.44
N THR A 96 -12.36 -9.74 -13.33
CA THR A 96 -12.18 -10.96 -12.55
C THR A 96 -12.90 -12.16 -13.18
N LYS A 97 -13.62 -12.01 -14.29
CA LYS A 97 -14.19 -13.13 -15.05
C LYS A 97 -13.43 -13.43 -16.34
N SER A 98 -12.74 -12.44 -16.92
CA SER A 98 -11.92 -12.59 -18.12
C SER A 98 -10.60 -13.33 -17.86
N LEU A 99 -10.08 -13.22 -16.64
CA LEU A 99 -8.86 -13.91 -16.20
C LEU A 99 -9.13 -15.34 -15.71
N SER A 100 -8.28 -16.27 -16.14
CA SER A 100 -8.20 -17.62 -15.60
C SER A 100 -7.86 -17.62 -14.10
N ALA A 101 -8.09 -18.75 -13.43
CA ALA A 101 -7.70 -18.90 -12.02
C ALA A 101 -6.18 -18.76 -11.82
N GLU A 102 -5.39 -19.23 -12.79
CA GLU A 102 -3.93 -19.16 -12.77
C GLU A 102 -3.43 -17.72 -12.91
N GLU A 103 -3.99 -16.94 -13.85
CA GLU A 103 -3.63 -15.52 -14.01
C GLU A 103 -3.99 -14.69 -12.76
N LYS A 104 -5.10 -15.01 -12.09
CA LYS A 104 -5.46 -14.36 -10.82
C LYS A 104 -4.50 -14.70 -9.70
N ALA A 105 -4.06 -15.97 -9.61
CA ALA A 105 -3.07 -16.38 -8.63
C ALA A 105 -1.74 -15.67 -8.86
N LEU A 106 -1.28 -15.61 -10.12
CA LEU A 106 -0.06 -14.92 -10.50
C LEU A 106 -0.12 -13.41 -10.22
N LEU A 107 -1.26 -12.76 -10.49
CA LEU A 107 -1.48 -11.37 -10.13
C LEU A 107 -1.44 -11.15 -8.61
N ALA A 108 -2.00 -12.08 -7.83
CA ALA A 108 -1.95 -11.99 -6.38
C ALA A 108 -0.51 -12.16 -5.84
N GLU A 109 0.27 -13.09 -6.40
CA GLU A 109 1.68 -13.29 -6.10
C GLU A 109 2.49 -12.02 -6.35
N TYR A 110 2.42 -11.46 -7.56
CA TYR A 110 3.14 -10.23 -7.86
C TYR A 110 2.66 -9.01 -7.06
N ALA A 111 1.39 -8.95 -6.67
CA ALA A 111 0.91 -7.90 -5.77
C ALA A 111 1.56 -7.99 -4.38
N LEU A 112 1.79 -9.21 -3.87
CA LEU A 112 2.52 -9.42 -2.62
C LEU A 112 4.01 -9.05 -2.77
N ASP A 113 4.65 -9.40 -3.88
CA ASP A 113 6.04 -9.01 -4.17
C ASP A 113 6.19 -7.48 -4.22
N PHE A 114 5.24 -6.77 -4.84
CA PHE A 114 5.24 -5.31 -4.85
C PHE A 114 5.05 -4.71 -3.45
N ALA A 115 4.26 -5.35 -2.59
CA ALA A 115 4.14 -4.91 -1.20
C ALA A 115 5.48 -5.04 -0.44
N VAL A 116 6.20 -6.15 -0.65
CA VAL A 116 7.55 -6.34 -0.09
C VAL A 116 8.52 -5.29 -0.64
N GLN A 117 8.51 -5.02 -1.95
CA GLN A 117 9.36 -3.96 -2.52
C GLN A 117 9.04 -2.58 -1.95
N ALA A 118 7.77 -2.24 -1.76
CA ALA A 118 7.37 -0.98 -1.15
C ALA A 118 7.88 -0.86 0.30
N ALA A 119 7.78 -1.94 1.09
CA ALA A 119 8.33 -2.00 2.44
C ALA A 119 9.86 -1.83 2.46
N ASN A 120 10.58 -2.50 1.56
CA ASN A 120 12.03 -2.36 1.42
C ASN A 120 12.42 -0.92 1.02
N ARG A 121 11.64 -0.28 0.15
CA ARG A 121 11.88 1.13 -0.20
C ARG A 121 11.63 2.06 0.97
N ALA A 122 10.60 1.80 1.78
CA ALA A 122 10.34 2.55 3.00
C ALA A 122 11.48 2.39 4.03
N LEU A 123 12.04 1.18 4.15
CA LEU A 123 13.22 0.92 4.99
C LEU A 123 14.43 1.73 4.54
N LEU A 124 14.74 1.72 3.24
CA LEU A 124 15.87 2.49 2.68
C LEU A 124 15.76 3.98 3.03
N ILE A 125 14.61 4.59 2.74
CA ILE A 125 14.38 6.02 3.00
C ILE A 125 14.45 6.32 4.52
N SER A 126 13.96 5.39 5.35
CA SER A 126 14.01 5.55 6.80
C SER A 126 15.45 5.52 7.33
N LEU A 127 16.29 4.63 6.80
CA LEU A 127 17.70 4.54 7.20
C LEU A 127 18.50 5.75 6.71
N GLU A 128 18.25 6.23 5.49
CA GLU A 128 18.82 7.49 4.97
C GLU A 128 18.48 8.65 5.91
N ALA A 129 17.20 8.81 6.29
CA ALA A 129 16.76 9.86 7.20
C ALA A 129 17.34 9.74 8.62
N ILE A 130 17.55 8.52 9.12
CA ILE A 130 18.21 8.28 10.41
C ILE A 130 19.70 8.66 10.33
N ASN A 131 20.39 8.31 9.24
CA ASN A 131 21.78 8.66 9.02
C ASN A 131 21.97 10.18 9.01
N ASP A 132 21.17 10.90 8.22
CA ASP A 132 21.24 12.36 8.14
C ASP A 132 20.98 13.02 9.50
N ALA A 133 20.04 12.48 10.28
CA ALA A 133 19.75 12.98 11.62
C ALA A 133 20.92 12.75 12.59
N LEU A 134 21.64 11.63 12.48
CA LEU A 134 22.82 11.35 13.30
C LEU A 134 23.98 12.29 12.96
N GLU A 135 24.26 12.49 11.67
CA GLU A 135 25.33 13.40 11.22
C GLU A 135 25.10 14.84 11.70
N LEU A 136 23.85 15.28 11.79
CA LEU A 136 23.52 16.60 12.33
C LEU A 136 23.77 16.68 13.84
N GLN A 137 23.44 15.62 14.60
CA GLN A 137 23.71 15.59 16.04
C GLN A 137 25.22 15.61 16.33
N GLU A 138 26.02 14.83 15.59
CA GLU A 138 27.47 14.81 15.75
C GLU A 138 28.10 16.19 15.49
N LYS A 139 27.60 16.93 14.49
CA LYS A 139 28.06 18.31 14.18
C LYS A 139 27.60 19.36 15.18
N GLU A 140 26.53 19.11 15.93
CA GLU A 140 26.02 20.02 16.97
C GLU A 140 26.73 19.79 18.33
N GLU A 141 27.36 18.62 18.52
CA GLU A 141 28.12 18.25 19.72
C GLU A 141 29.62 18.59 19.63
N GLU A 142 30.15 18.93 18.44
CA GLU A 142 31.50 19.46 18.18
C GLU A 142 31.59 21.00 18.26
#